data_AF-A0A9W7KXI0-F1
#
_entry.id   AF-A0A9W7KXI0-F1
#
_cell.length_a   1.000
_cell.length_b   1.000
_cell.length_c   1.000
_cell.angle_alpha   90.00
_cell.angle_beta   90.00
_cell.angle_gamma   90.00
#
_symmetry.space_group_name_H-M   'P 1'
#
loop_
_entity.id
_entity.type
_entity.pdbx_description
1 polymer ?
#
loop_
_entity_poly.entity_id
_entity_poly.type
_entity_poly.pdbx_seq_one_letter_code
_entity_poly.pdbx_strand_id
1 'polypeptide(L)'
;MTNLTKPGVLLSYVLSTIHSVAQTAFALYSLPRFLSVPPLERLRCYYQCDCDLAMGVYIMSSVLIVYFMVDLILMHKTSTLTPSFVFHHIMFGSTAVVQLMYQRSCFPYAWLSLGELSTLFLNARWYYKYHKRNTESPVFQFVQVGFAVTFFFTRIVIYGLGLHHFFYNDENVFKGYELWQTTPVLFLAGYLLNVFWFSKIVSQVPRPSRPSNLTTFALVILAFYSWSSNSPQPYSTLTSMTATTATTATTTTTTTMTDRSLTLVNIWEQHTACEFDPNIKSVECTMDTMTSDPIVNHVPTMIGGVGYEEVENFYRHNFIFTNPDMNIDLVSRTVGTDSLVDEMVIEFEHVSVVDWLAPSVEPSFKTIRFPLVAIVAFAGDKISSEHLYFDQAGVLLQMGVIDASVGDVTGAEQAELKPTNEILKRAGRVKYDEL
;
A
#
# COMPACT_ATOMS: atom_id res chain seq x y z
N MET A 1 29.94 -28.08 27.17
CA MET A 1 28.63 -28.51 27.71
C MET A 1 28.30 -27.89 29.09
N THR A 2 29.18 -27.07 29.68
CA THR A 2 29.04 -26.42 31.01
C THR A 2 28.18 -25.14 31.02
N ASN A 3 27.80 -24.60 29.87
CA ASN A 3 27.04 -23.33 29.79
C ASN A 3 25.52 -23.48 29.78
N LEU A 4 24.96 -24.68 29.59
CA LEU A 4 23.50 -24.89 29.44
C LEU A 4 22.72 -24.85 30.76
N THR A 5 23.40 -24.91 31.91
CA THR A 5 22.79 -25.00 33.27
C THR A 5 22.81 -23.70 34.05
N LYS A 6 23.22 -22.59 33.43
CA LYS A 6 23.18 -21.28 34.09
C LYS A 6 21.70 -20.83 34.19
N PRO A 7 21.21 -20.35 35.35
CA PRO A 7 19.83 -19.90 35.53
C PRO A 7 19.38 -18.86 34.49
N GLY A 8 20.28 -17.96 34.07
CA GLY A 8 20.00 -16.97 33.03
C GLY A 8 19.72 -17.56 31.65
N VAL A 9 20.27 -18.74 31.33
CA VAL A 9 19.98 -19.45 30.08
C VAL A 9 18.59 -20.05 30.13
N LEU A 10 18.20 -20.68 31.25
CA LEU A 10 16.84 -21.19 31.42
C LEU A 10 15.80 -20.07 31.28
N LEU A 11 16.04 -18.91 31.91
CA LEU A 11 15.15 -17.77 31.82
C LEU A 11 15.00 -17.26 30.39
N SER A 12 16.10 -17.18 29.62
CA SER A 12 16.09 -16.82 28.19
C SER A 12 15.18 -17.75 27.38
N TYR A 13 15.30 -19.08 27.53
CA TYR A 13 14.46 -20.04 26.81
C TYR A 13 12.98 -20.00 27.23
N VAL A 14 12.68 -19.72 28.51
CA VAL A 14 11.31 -19.53 28.98
C VAL A 14 10.69 -18.26 28.36
N LEU A 15 11.41 -17.14 28.39
CA LEU A 15 10.96 -15.89 27.76
C LEU A 15 10.78 -16.06 26.25
N SER A 16 11.73 -16.75 25.60
CA SER A 16 11.64 -17.10 24.18
C SER A 16 10.38 -17.93 23.87
N THR A 17 10.01 -18.85 24.76
CA THR A 17 8.78 -19.66 24.60
C THR A 17 7.53 -18.79 24.71
N ILE A 18 7.45 -17.91 25.72
CA ILE A 18 6.30 -17.01 25.90
C ILE A 18 6.17 -16.07 24.70
N HIS A 19 7.29 -15.46 24.28
CA HIS A 19 7.34 -14.58 23.13
C HIS A 19 6.89 -15.28 21.85
N SER A 20 7.45 -16.46 21.55
CA SER A 20 7.11 -17.20 20.33
C SER A 20 5.66 -17.66 20.31
N VAL A 21 5.06 -18.02 21.46
CA VAL A 21 3.61 -18.29 21.55
C VAL A 21 2.80 -17.04 21.19
N ALA A 22 3.12 -15.89 21.78
CA ALA A 22 2.40 -14.65 21.54
C ALA A 22 2.49 -14.20 20.07
N GLN A 23 3.69 -14.20 19.48
CA GLN A 23 3.90 -13.82 18.09
C GLN A 23 3.22 -14.79 17.11
N THR A 24 3.31 -16.10 17.37
CA THR A 24 2.66 -17.11 16.53
C THR A 24 1.13 -16.95 16.58
N ALA A 25 0.56 -16.75 17.77
CA ALA A 25 -0.88 -16.54 17.92
C ALA A 25 -1.34 -15.27 17.19
N PHE A 26 -0.59 -14.17 17.31
CA PHE A 26 -0.90 -12.94 16.60
C PHE A 26 -0.79 -13.11 15.08
N ALA A 27 0.25 -13.80 14.59
CA ALA A 27 0.41 -14.07 13.16
C ALA A 27 -0.76 -14.89 12.60
N LEU A 28 -1.15 -15.98 13.29
CA LEU A 28 -2.28 -16.81 12.89
C LEU A 28 -3.63 -16.06 12.91
N TYR A 29 -3.79 -15.09 13.81
CA TYR A 29 -4.97 -14.23 13.88
C TYR A 29 -5.00 -13.16 12.76
N SER A 30 -3.86 -12.51 12.51
CA SER A 30 -3.78 -11.34 11.63
C SER A 30 -3.58 -11.68 10.16
N LEU A 31 -2.86 -12.76 9.83
CA LEU A 31 -2.57 -13.14 8.44
C LEU A 31 -3.82 -13.37 7.59
N PRO A 32 -4.83 -14.17 8.01
CA PRO A 32 -6.04 -14.35 7.22
C PRO A 32 -6.80 -13.04 6.99
N ARG A 33 -6.79 -12.14 7.98
CA ARG A 33 -7.42 -10.83 7.87
C ARG A 33 -6.69 -9.93 6.87
N PHE A 34 -5.37 -9.86 6.94
CA PHE A 34 -4.59 -9.15 5.92
C PHE A 34 -4.86 -9.72 4.52
N LEU A 35 -4.86 -11.05 4.36
CA LEU A 35 -5.14 -11.68 3.07
C LEU A 35 -6.57 -11.41 2.55
N SER A 36 -7.52 -11.11 3.44
CA SER A 36 -8.89 -10.72 3.09
C SER A 36 -9.07 -9.24 2.73
N VAL A 37 -8.05 -8.39 2.92
CA VAL A 37 -8.12 -6.96 2.57
C VAL A 37 -8.33 -6.81 1.05
N PRO A 38 -9.31 -5.99 0.61
CA PRO A 38 -9.55 -5.72 -0.81
C PRO A 38 -8.32 -5.15 -1.50
N PRO A 39 -8.05 -5.49 -2.78
CA PRO A 39 -6.84 -5.05 -3.49
C PRO A 39 -6.54 -3.56 -3.40
N LEU A 40 -7.56 -2.70 -3.51
CA LEU A 40 -7.44 -1.24 -3.45
C LEU A 40 -6.95 -0.72 -2.08
N GLU A 41 -7.18 -1.46 -1.00
CA GLU A 41 -6.78 -1.09 0.35
C GLU A 41 -5.46 -1.73 0.80
N ARG A 42 -4.92 -2.67 0.02
CA ARG A 42 -3.72 -3.43 0.41
C ARG A 42 -2.51 -2.55 0.58
N LEU A 43 -2.27 -1.57 -0.30
CA LEU A 43 -1.10 -0.69 -0.16
C LEU A 43 -1.11 0.03 1.20
N ARG A 44 -2.27 0.58 1.56
CA ARG A 44 -2.52 1.31 2.80
C ARG A 44 -2.41 0.40 4.03
N CYS A 45 -3.12 -0.73 4.03
CA CYS A 45 -3.11 -1.63 5.19
C CYS A 45 -1.81 -2.44 5.33
N TYR A 46 -1.22 -2.91 4.23
CA TYR A 46 -0.04 -3.80 4.27
C TYR A 46 1.23 -3.03 4.59
N TYR A 47 1.42 -1.87 3.96
CA TYR A 47 2.69 -1.17 3.96
C TYR A 47 2.67 0.18 4.68
N GLN A 48 1.50 0.79 4.89
CA GLN A 48 1.36 2.05 5.64
C GLN A 48 0.65 1.88 6.99
N CYS A 49 0.36 0.64 7.39
CA CYS A 49 -0.27 0.33 8.68
C CYS A 49 -1.52 1.16 8.99
N ASP A 50 -2.33 1.43 7.97
CA ASP A 50 -3.54 2.22 8.12
C ASP A 50 -4.76 1.32 7.90
N CYS A 51 -5.03 0.52 8.93
CA CYS A 51 -6.18 -0.39 9.04
C CYS A 51 -6.39 -0.81 10.50
N ASP A 52 -7.50 -1.50 10.76
CA ASP A 52 -7.91 -1.99 12.09
C ASP A 52 -6.88 -2.91 12.78
N LEU A 53 -6.02 -3.57 12.01
CA LEU A 53 -4.95 -4.45 12.50
C LEU A 53 -3.72 -3.71 13.03
N ALA A 54 -3.53 -2.43 12.70
CA ALA A 54 -2.30 -1.68 12.94
C ALA A 54 -1.92 -1.62 14.42
N MET A 55 -2.89 -1.35 15.29
CA MET A 55 -2.67 -1.29 16.74
C MET A 55 -2.12 -2.61 17.29
N GLY A 56 -2.66 -3.74 16.82
CA GLY A 56 -2.17 -5.06 17.21
C GLY A 56 -0.72 -5.28 16.79
N VAL A 57 -0.36 -4.86 15.58
CA VAL A 57 1.02 -4.92 15.08
C VAL A 57 1.95 -4.07 15.96
N TYR A 58 1.56 -2.85 16.32
CA TYR A 58 2.39 -1.96 17.15
C TYR A 58 2.64 -2.51 18.54
N ILE A 59 1.62 -3.09 19.17
CA ILE A 59 1.75 -3.75 20.47
C ILE A 59 2.73 -4.93 20.37
N MET A 60 2.55 -5.80 19.38
CA MET A 60 3.40 -6.99 19.23
C MET A 60 4.84 -6.64 18.86
N SER A 61 5.04 -5.58 18.07
CA SER A 61 6.36 -5.07 17.71
C SER A 61 7.09 -4.50 18.92
N SER A 62 6.37 -3.80 19.79
CA SER A 62 6.91 -3.29 21.06
C SER A 62 7.35 -4.44 21.97
N VAL A 63 6.53 -5.50 22.08
CA VAL A 63 6.87 -6.71 22.83
C VAL A 63 8.10 -7.42 22.24
N LEU A 64 8.24 -7.47 20.91
CA LEU A 64 9.39 -8.03 20.21
C LEU A 64 10.69 -7.28 20.54
N ILE A 65 10.67 -5.95 20.51
CA ILE A 65 11.83 -5.11 20.84
C ILE A 65 12.28 -5.38 22.29
N VAL A 66 11.33 -5.35 23.23
CA VAL A 66 11.63 -5.61 24.65
C VAL A 66 12.21 -7.01 24.84
N TYR A 67 11.64 -8.02 24.19
CA TYR A 67 12.16 -9.39 24.24
C TYR A 67 13.61 -9.46 23.74
N PHE A 68 13.91 -8.92 22.56
CA PHE A 68 15.28 -8.96 22.01
C PHE A 68 16.30 -8.27 22.91
N MET A 69 15.94 -7.14 23.53
CA MET A 69 16.84 -6.45 24.47
C MET A 69 17.11 -7.30 25.71
N VAL A 70 16.06 -7.88 26.31
CA VAL A 70 16.20 -8.72 27.51
C VAL A 70 17.01 -9.98 27.19
N ASP A 71 16.74 -10.63 26.05
CA ASP A 71 17.43 -11.85 25.66
C ASP A 71 18.92 -11.62 25.40
N LEU A 72 19.28 -10.51 24.72
CA LEU A 72 20.67 -10.08 24.56
C LEU A 72 21.38 -9.88 25.90
N ILE A 73 20.74 -9.23 26.87
CA ILE A 73 21.31 -8.98 28.21
C ILE A 73 21.55 -10.30 28.95
N LEU A 74 20.56 -11.22 28.94
CA LEU A 74 20.68 -12.52 29.60
C LEU A 74 21.79 -13.38 28.97
N MET A 75 21.86 -13.40 27.64
CA MET A 75 22.86 -14.18 26.91
C MET A 75 24.28 -13.58 27.04
N HIS A 76 24.39 -12.25 27.13
CA HIS A 76 25.64 -11.57 27.47
C HIS A 76 26.13 -11.97 28.86
N LYS A 77 25.28 -11.85 29.88
CA LYS A 77 25.62 -12.19 31.28
C LYS A 77 26.00 -13.66 31.47
N THR A 78 25.49 -14.55 30.61
CA THR A 78 25.81 -15.98 30.67
C THR A 78 27.00 -16.38 29.79
N SER A 79 27.58 -15.44 29.04
CA SER A 79 28.69 -15.66 28.09
C SER A 79 28.35 -16.69 27.00
N THR A 80 27.12 -16.63 26.48
CA THR A 80 26.59 -17.58 25.49
C THR A 80 26.27 -16.92 24.14
N LEU A 81 26.59 -15.64 23.97
CA LEU A 81 26.41 -14.91 22.72
C LEU A 81 27.22 -15.55 21.58
N THR A 82 26.56 -15.72 20.45
CA THR A 82 27.21 -16.07 19.17
C THR A 82 27.04 -14.91 18.18
N PRO A 83 27.96 -14.72 17.23
CA PRO A 83 27.83 -13.62 16.24
C PRO A 83 26.52 -13.67 15.47
N SER A 84 26.09 -14.86 15.07
CA SER A 84 24.83 -15.07 14.35
C SER A 84 23.60 -14.73 15.20
N PHE A 85 23.64 -15.00 16.51
CA PHE A 85 22.58 -14.63 17.45
C PHE A 85 22.49 -13.10 17.61
N VAL A 86 23.63 -12.42 17.79
CA VAL A 86 23.69 -10.96 17.92
C VAL A 86 23.20 -10.29 16.64
N PHE A 87 23.66 -10.75 15.49
CA PHE A 87 23.25 -10.22 14.19
C PHE A 87 21.74 -10.33 13.99
N HIS A 88 21.14 -11.49 14.31
CA HIS A 88 19.69 -11.68 14.26
C HIS A 88 18.93 -10.67 15.13
N HIS A 89 19.34 -10.52 16.40
CA HIS A 89 18.66 -9.64 17.35
C HIS A 89 18.76 -8.17 16.95
N ILE A 90 19.95 -7.72 16.52
CA ILE A 90 20.14 -6.34 16.08
C ILE A 90 19.33 -6.10 14.81
N MET A 91 19.43 -6.96 13.80
CA MET A 91 18.76 -6.78 12.52
C MET A 91 17.23 -6.73 12.67
N PHE A 92 16.60 -7.74 13.27
CA PHE A 92 15.14 -7.74 13.43
C PHE A 92 14.66 -6.74 14.48
N GLY A 93 15.46 -6.46 15.52
CA GLY A 93 15.16 -5.40 16.49
C GLY A 93 15.16 -4.02 15.86
N SER A 94 16.17 -3.71 15.02
CA SER A 94 16.22 -2.48 14.24
C SER A 94 15.04 -2.38 13.28
N THR A 95 14.67 -3.47 12.61
CA THR A 95 13.50 -3.47 11.73
C THR A 95 12.21 -3.19 12.49
N ALA A 96 12.03 -3.75 13.69
CA ALA A 96 10.85 -3.47 14.52
C ALA A 96 10.81 -2.01 15.00
N VAL A 97 11.97 -1.42 15.36
CA VAL A 97 12.06 0.00 15.74
C VAL A 97 11.69 0.89 14.55
N VAL A 98 12.28 0.65 13.40
CA VAL A 98 11.99 1.38 12.16
C VAL A 98 10.51 1.25 11.78
N GLN A 99 9.95 0.06 11.93
CA GLN A 99 8.54 -0.22 11.69
C GLN A 99 7.62 0.63 12.58
N LEU A 100 7.91 0.75 13.88
CA LEU A 100 7.15 1.60 14.80
C LEU A 100 7.34 3.09 14.52
N MET A 101 8.55 3.52 14.18
CA MET A 101 8.87 4.93 13.91
C MET A 101 8.13 5.46 12.68
N TYR A 102 8.09 4.66 11.61
CA TYR A 102 7.50 5.06 10.35
C TYR A 102 6.07 4.54 10.15
N GLN A 103 5.58 3.69 11.06
CA GLN A 103 4.26 3.07 10.96
C GLN A 103 4.06 2.37 9.60
N ARG A 104 5.04 1.56 9.18
CA ARG A 104 5.01 0.85 7.88
C ARG A 104 5.09 -0.66 8.05
N SER A 105 4.99 -1.43 6.98
CA SER A 105 5.30 -2.87 6.99
C SER A 105 4.44 -3.73 7.95
N CYS A 106 3.15 -3.45 8.09
CA CYS A 106 2.23 -4.22 8.94
C CYS A 106 1.98 -5.66 8.45
N PHE A 107 1.76 -5.85 7.15
CA PHE A 107 1.65 -7.19 6.59
C PHE A 107 3.00 -7.94 6.62
N PRO A 108 4.14 -7.31 6.27
CA PRO A 108 5.46 -7.88 6.52
C PRO A 108 5.66 -8.39 7.95
N TYR A 109 5.28 -7.58 8.95
CA TYR A 109 5.35 -8.00 10.34
C TYR A 109 4.57 -9.29 10.61
N ALA A 110 3.34 -9.40 10.10
CA ALA A 110 2.47 -10.55 10.33
C ALA A 110 3.06 -11.85 9.75
N TRP A 111 3.53 -11.85 8.49
CA TRP A 111 4.09 -13.07 7.90
C TRP A 111 5.46 -13.41 8.46
N LEU A 112 6.29 -12.43 8.84
CA LEU A 112 7.55 -12.65 9.53
C LEU A 112 7.34 -13.28 10.91
N SER A 113 6.32 -12.80 11.64
CA SER A 113 5.98 -13.30 12.98
C SER A 113 5.54 -14.76 12.96
N LEU A 114 5.00 -15.27 11.85
CA LEU A 114 4.69 -16.70 11.70
C LEU A 114 5.96 -17.58 11.77
N GLY A 115 7.13 -17.00 11.49
CA GLY A 115 8.43 -17.65 11.69
C GLY A 115 8.63 -18.19 13.11
N GLU A 116 8.03 -17.55 14.11
CA GLU A 116 8.14 -17.93 15.52
C GLU A 116 7.52 -19.28 15.86
N LEU A 117 6.67 -19.82 14.99
CA LEU A 117 6.13 -21.18 15.14
C LEU A 117 7.26 -22.22 15.26
N SER A 118 8.34 -22.04 14.49
CA SER A 118 9.51 -22.92 14.54
C SER A 118 10.32 -22.76 15.84
N THR A 119 10.29 -21.58 16.46
CA THR A 119 10.97 -21.28 17.73
C THR A 119 10.38 -22.10 18.89
N LEU A 120 9.08 -22.42 18.85
CA LEU A 120 8.43 -23.32 19.83
C LEU A 120 9.08 -24.70 19.84
N PHE A 121 9.35 -25.27 18.66
CA PHE A 121 10.03 -26.56 18.54
C PHE A 121 11.51 -26.47 18.91
N LEU A 122 12.17 -25.34 18.62
CA LEU A 122 13.55 -25.09 19.06
C LEU A 122 13.65 -25.09 20.59
N ASN A 123 12.74 -24.39 21.27
CA ASN A 123 12.71 -24.31 22.72
C ASN A 123 12.35 -25.65 23.36
N ALA A 124 11.42 -26.41 22.76
CA ALA A 124 11.15 -27.78 23.16
C ALA A 124 12.39 -28.68 23.01
N ARG A 125 13.10 -28.61 21.88
CA ARG A 125 14.34 -29.36 21.64
C ARG A 125 15.39 -29.04 22.70
N TRP A 126 15.55 -27.76 23.05
CA TRP A 126 16.46 -27.34 24.11
C TRP A 126 16.04 -27.89 25.47
N TYR A 127 14.75 -27.82 25.83
CA TYR A 127 14.21 -28.35 27.09
C TYR A 127 14.53 -29.84 27.27
N TYR A 128 14.35 -30.65 26.22
CA TYR A 128 14.69 -32.08 26.26
C TYR A 128 16.20 -32.31 26.44
N LYS A 129 17.04 -31.52 25.78
CA LYS A 129 18.50 -31.59 25.94
C LYS A 129 18.94 -31.17 27.34
N TYR A 130 18.25 -30.19 27.92
CA TYR A 130 18.52 -29.65 29.25
C TYR A 130 18.14 -30.62 30.37
N HIS A 131 16.88 -31.08 30.40
CA HIS A 131 16.35 -31.88 31.50
C HIS A 131 16.54 -33.39 31.32
N LYS A 132 16.31 -33.93 30.12
CA LYS A 132 16.23 -35.39 29.94
C LYS A 132 17.54 -36.01 29.48
N ARG A 133 18.48 -35.21 28.95
CA ARG A 133 19.78 -35.64 28.38
C ARG A 133 19.66 -36.82 27.39
N ASN A 134 18.46 -37.07 26.85
CA ASN A 134 18.12 -38.22 26.03
C ASN A 134 17.71 -37.76 24.64
N THR A 135 18.74 -37.50 23.82
CA THR A 135 18.60 -37.07 22.42
C THR A 135 18.21 -38.21 21.48
N GLU A 136 18.09 -39.44 21.99
CA GLU A 136 17.70 -40.62 21.23
C GLU A 136 16.22 -41.00 21.42
N SER A 137 15.52 -40.36 22.36
CA SER A 137 14.10 -40.64 22.60
C SER A 137 13.22 -40.35 21.37
N PRO A 138 12.17 -41.15 21.10
CA PRO A 138 11.25 -40.92 20.00
C PRO A 138 10.61 -39.52 20.03
N VAL A 139 10.37 -39.00 21.24
CA VAL A 139 9.81 -37.65 21.42
C VAL A 139 10.81 -36.57 21.02
N PHE A 140 12.09 -36.73 21.35
CA PHE A 140 13.12 -35.78 20.90
C PHE A 140 13.25 -35.79 19.38
N GLN A 141 13.21 -36.97 18.75
CA GLN A 141 13.26 -37.09 17.29
C GLN A 141 12.04 -36.43 16.63
N PHE A 142 10.84 -36.63 17.18
CA PHE A 142 9.63 -35.93 16.73
C PHE A 142 9.78 -34.41 16.82
N VAL A 143 10.24 -33.88 17.96
CA VAL A 143 10.47 -32.43 18.15
C VAL A 143 11.55 -31.91 17.18
N GLN A 144 12.61 -32.68 16.94
CA GLN A 144 13.68 -32.30 16.02
C GLN A 144 13.21 -32.25 14.57
N VAL A 145 12.43 -33.23 14.13
CA VAL A 145 11.83 -33.24 12.79
C VAL A 145 10.79 -32.12 12.67
N GLY A 146 9.94 -31.94 13.69
CA GLY A 146 8.98 -30.84 13.76
C GLY A 146 9.65 -29.47 13.66
N PHE A 147 10.79 -29.27 14.33
CA PHE A 147 11.60 -28.05 14.19
C PHE A 147 12.06 -27.84 12.74
N ALA A 148 12.63 -28.87 12.10
CA ALA A 148 13.12 -28.76 10.73
C ALA A 148 11.99 -28.46 9.73
N VAL A 149 10.86 -29.14 9.86
CA VAL A 149 9.68 -28.96 8.99
C VAL A 149 9.07 -27.57 9.16
N THR A 150 8.81 -27.15 10.40
CA THR A 150 8.23 -25.83 10.66
C THR A 150 9.18 -24.72 10.25
N PHE A 151 10.49 -24.85 10.49
CA PHE A 151 11.49 -23.89 10.03
C PHE A 151 11.48 -23.77 8.50
N PHE A 152 11.45 -24.89 7.77
CA PHE A 152 11.38 -24.88 6.30
C PHE A 152 10.15 -24.11 5.81
N PHE A 153 8.95 -24.48 6.27
CA PHE A 153 7.73 -23.86 5.76
C PHE A 153 7.60 -22.39 6.15
N THR A 154 7.85 -22.02 7.42
CA THR A 154 7.62 -20.64 7.85
C THR A 154 8.77 -19.70 7.51
N ARG A 155 10.02 -20.14 7.64
CA ARG A 155 11.21 -19.27 7.49
C ARG A 155 11.89 -19.36 6.12
N ILE A 156 11.62 -20.40 5.32
CA ILE A 156 12.13 -20.49 3.93
C ILE A 156 11.02 -20.23 2.92
N VAL A 157 9.91 -20.97 2.99
CA VAL A 157 8.84 -20.87 1.99
C VAL A 157 8.01 -19.62 2.19
N ILE A 158 7.35 -19.47 3.34
CA ILE A 158 6.48 -18.32 3.62
C ILE A 158 7.29 -17.03 3.66
N TYR A 159 8.48 -17.04 4.27
CA TYR A 159 9.37 -15.89 4.23
C TYR A 159 9.71 -15.48 2.78
N GLY A 160 10.14 -16.44 1.95
CA GLY A 160 10.50 -16.16 0.56
C GLY A 160 9.33 -15.62 -0.26
N LEU A 161 8.13 -16.20 -0.09
CA LEU A 161 6.90 -15.71 -0.73
C LEU A 161 6.52 -14.31 -0.26
N GLY A 162 6.61 -14.05 1.05
CA GLY A 162 6.37 -12.74 1.64
C GLY A 162 7.37 -11.69 1.17
N LEU A 163 8.64 -12.08 1.00
CA LEU A 163 9.69 -11.21 0.46
C LEU A 163 9.44 -10.88 -1.01
N HIS A 164 9.12 -11.88 -1.84
CA HIS A 164 8.72 -11.67 -3.23
C HIS A 164 7.50 -10.75 -3.32
N HIS A 165 6.48 -11.01 -2.51
CA HIS A 165 5.29 -10.16 -2.44
C HIS A 165 5.65 -8.73 -2.05
N PHE A 166 6.50 -8.53 -1.04
CA PHE A 166 6.93 -7.21 -0.58
C PHE A 166 7.67 -6.45 -1.68
N PHE A 167 8.70 -7.04 -2.30
CA PHE A 167 9.45 -6.38 -3.36
C PHE A 167 8.65 -6.13 -4.64
N TYR A 168 7.69 -7.00 -4.96
CA TYR A 168 6.88 -6.86 -6.17
C TYR A 168 5.73 -5.86 -6.00
N ASN A 169 5.13 -5.78 -4.82
CA ASN A 169 3.90 -5.01 -4.61
C ASN A 169 4.09 -3.73 -3.77
N ASP A 170 5.20 -3.56 -3.06
CA ASP A 170 5.52 -2.26 -2.43
C ASP A 170 6.39 -1.45 -3.38
N GLU A 171 5.73 -0.58 -4.13
CA GLU A 171 6.41 0.31 -5.08
C GLU A 171 7.38 1.27 -4.41
N ASN A 172 7.31 1.49 -3.09
CA ASN A 172 8.17 2.45 -2.40
C ASN A 172 9.55 1.88 -2.06
N VAL A 173 9.77 0.58 -2.27
CA VAL A 173 11.03 -0.08 -1.95
C VAL A 173 12.16 0.56 -2.75
N PHE A 174 13.15 1.09 -2.03
CA PHE A 174 14.33 1.81 -2.54
C PHE A 174 14.06 3.14 -3.27
N LYS A 175 12.86 3.73 -3.14
CA LYS A 175 12.52 5.02 -3.76
C LYS A 175 12.93 6.27 -2.97
N GLY A 176 13.67 6.14 -1.86
CA GLY A 176 14.07 7.30 -1.05
C GLY A 176 15.27 7.05 -0.14
N TYR A 177 15.58 8.04 0.69
CA TYR A 177 16.73 8.03 1.62
C TYR A 177 16.33 8.00 3.10
N GLU A 178 15.05 7.83 3.39
CA GLU A 178 14.55 7.73 4.76
C GLU A 178 15.04 6.44 5.43
N LEU A 179 15.15 6.44 6.76
CA LEU A 179 15.69 5.31 7.50
C LEU A 179 14.89 4.00 7.25
N TRP A 180 13.59 4.10 6.95
CA TRP A 180 12.79 2.92 6.65
C TRP A 180 13.20 2.16 5.39
N GLN A 181 13.90 2.84 4.46
CA GLN A 181 14.45 2.23 3.24
C GLN A 181 15.58 1.24 3.51
N THR A 182 16.02 1.11 4.77
CA THR A 182 16.89 0.02 5.22
C THR A 182 16.15 -1.31 5.40
N THR A 183 14.83 -1.27 5.63
CA THR A 183 13.99 -2.45 5.91
C THR A 183 14.07 -3.53 4.83
N PRO A 184 13.97 -3.22 3.51
CA PRO A 184 14.09 -4.23 2.47
C PRO A 184 15.43 -4.97 2.49
N VAL A 185 16.53 -4.26 2.78
CA VAL A 185 17.87 -4.85 2.90
C VAL A 185 17.94 -5.77 4.13
N LEU A 186 17.38 -5.34 5.26
CA LEU A 186 17.32 -6.14 6.48
C LEU A 186 16.46 -7.40 6.31
N PHE A 187 15.35 -7.32 5.56
CA PHE A 187 14.55 -8.49 5.21
C PHE A 187 15.32 -9.48 4.33
N LEU A 188 16.04 -8.99 3.31
CA LEU A 188 16.87 -9.86 2.47
C LEU A 188 18.00 -10.51 3.28
N ALA A 189 18.70 -9.74 4.11
CA ALA A 189 19.74 -10.26 5.01
C ALA A 189 19.16 -11.30 5.99
N GLY A 190 17.96 -11.06 6.51
CA GLY A 190 17.22 -12.00 7.35
C GLY A 190 16.86 -13.29 6.63
N TYR A 191 16.44 -13.21 5.37
CA TYR A 191 16.17 -14.39 4.57
C TYR A 191 17.43 -15.24 4.34
N LEU A 192 18.54 -14.61 3.96
CA LEU A 192 19.83 -15.28 3.76
C LEU A 192 20.33 -15.96 5.05
N LEU A 193 20.13 -15.32 6.21
CA LEU A 193 20.45 -15.91 7.50
C LEU A 193 19.60 -17.17 7.78
N ASN A 194 18.31 -17.15 7.44
CA ASN A 194 17.44 -18.31 7.59
C ASN A 194 17.86 -19.46 6.65
N VAL A 195 18.25 -19.17 5.40
CA VAL A 195 18.81 -20.17 4.48
C VAL A 195 20.08 -20.80 5.05
N PHE A 196 20.99 -19.97 5.59
CA PHE A 196 22.19 -20.44 6.26
C PHE A 196 21.86 -21.38 7.42
N TRP A 197 20.94 -20.99 8.31
CA TRP A 197 20.52 -21.84 9.43
C TRP A 197 19.84 -23.12 8.99
N PHE A 198 19.00 -23.07 7.97
CA PHE A 198 18.35 -24.27 7.44
C PHE A 198 19.37 -25.29 6.94
N SER A 199 20.45 -24.86 6.26
CA SER A 199 21.54 -25.75 5.85
C SER A 199 22.19 -26.47 7.04
N LYS A 200 22.30 -25.81 8.20
CA LYS A 200 22.81 -26.39 9.45
C LYS A 200 21.80 -27.30 10.13
N ILE A 201 20.51 -27.03 10.01
CA ILE A 201 19.45 -27.89 10.55
C ILE A 201 19.39 -29.20 9.78
N VAL A 202 19.38 -29.13 8.44
CA VAL A 202 19.34 -30.32 7.57
C VAL A 202 20.55 -31.22 7.79
N SER A 203 21.75 -30.67 8.02
CA SER A 203 22.93 -31.48 8.30
C SER A 203 22.91 -32.19 9.67
N GLN A 204 22.00 -31.79 10.57
CA GLN A 204 21.82 -32.40 11.89
C GLN A 204 20.70 -33.45 11.94
N VAL A 205 19.86 -33.54 10.91
CA VAL A 205 18.82 -34.58 10.82
C VAL A 205 19.50 -35.89 10.39
N PRO A 206 19.41 -36.97 11.19
CA PRO A 206 19.98 -38.26 10.81
C PRO A 206 19.45 -38.69 9.44
N ARG A 207 20.34 -39.02 8.50
CA ARG A 207 19.91 -39.63 7.24
C ARG A 207 19.26 -40.97 7.58
N PRO A 208 18.03 -41.27 7.13
CA PRO A 208 17.48 -42.60 7.32
C PRO A 208 18.45 -43.59 6.68
N SER A 209 18.88 -44.60 7.43
CA SER A 209 19.48 -45.79 6.86
C SER A 209 18.49 -46.34 5.84
N ARG A 210 18.92 -46.32 4.57
CA ARG A 210 18.17 -46.68 3.36
C ARG A 210 16.96 -47.60 3.66
N PRO A 211 15.73 -47.06 3.76
CA PRO A 211 14.56 -47.90 3.77
C PRO A 211 14.27 -48.33 2.32
N SER A 212 14.03 -49.61 2.11
CA SER A 212 13.92 -50.29 0.82
C SER A 212 12.70 -49.89 -0.03
N ASN A 213 11.90 -48.90 0.35
CA ASN A 213 10.71 -48.51 -0.42
C ASN A 213 10.70 -46.99 -0.65
N LEU A 214 11.31 -46.59 -1.76
CA LEU A 214 11.22 -45.28 -2.38
C LEU A 214 9.81 -45.06 -2.94
N THR A 215 8.89 -44.51 -2.14
CA THR A 215 7.63 -44.03 -2.72
C THR A 215 7.10 -42.74 -2.11
N THR A 216 7.37 -42.40 -0.84
CA THR A 216 6.66 -41.25 -0.24
C THR A 216 7.39 -39.89 -0.39
N PHE A 217 8.74 -39.88 -0.43
CA PHE A 217 9.51 -38.63 -0.50
C PHE A 217 9.77 -38.12 -1.92
N ALA A 218 9.85 -39.02 -2.91
CA ALA A 218 10.04 -38.67 -4.31
C ALA A 218 8.78 -38.05 -4.95
N LEU A 219 7.59 -38.42 -4.47
CA LEU A 219 6.32 -37.93 -5.02
C LEU A 219 6.08 -36.45 -4.73
N VAL A 220 6.57 -35.91 -3.61
CA VAL A 220 6.40 -34.48 -3.26
C VAL A 220 7.27 -33.58 -4.13
N ILE A 221 8.50 -34.01 -4.43
CA ILE A 221 9.44 -33.27 -5.30
C ILE A 221 9.01 -33.36 -6.77
N LEU A 222 8.52 -34.52 -7.20
CA LEU A 222 8.00 -34.71 -8.57
C LEU A 222 6.64 -34.02 -8.79
N ALA A 223 5.79 -33.92 -7.78
CA ALA A 223 4.54 -33.14 -7.86
C ALA A 223 4.81 -31.63 -8.03
N PHE A 224 5.87 -31.11 -7.39
CA PHE A 224 6.29 -29.71 -7.57
C PHE A 224 6.85 -29.44 -8.98
N TYR A 225 7.60 -30.37 -9.55
CA TYR A 225 8.17 -30.26 -10.90
C TYR A 225 7.11 -30.45 -12.01
N SER A 226 6.10 -31.29 -11.77
CA SER A 226 4.97 -31.53 -12.68
C SER A 226 3.96 -30.39 -12.68
N TRP A 227 3.85 -29.62 -11.60
CA TRP A 227 2.98 -28.43 -11.54
C TRP A 227 3.64 -27.23 -12.24
N SER A 228 4.96 -27.04 -12.09
CA SER A 228 5.66 -25.91 -12.74
C SER A 228 5.77 -26.03 -14.27
N SER A 229 5.51 -27.22 -14.84
CA SER A 229 5.66 -27.50 -16.26
C SER A 229 4.34 -27.51 -17.06
N ASN A 230 3.18 -27.35 -16.40
CA ASN A 230 1.85 -27.46 -17.03
C ASN A 230 0.89 -26.28 -16.74
N SER A 231 1.41 -25.11 -16.34
CA SER A 231 0.57 -23.92 -16.23
C SER A 231 0.23 -23.37 -17.63
N PRO A 232 -1.05 -23.18 -17.98
CA PRO A 232 -1.44 -22.49 -19.20
C PRO A 232 -0.96 -21.04 -19.16
N GLN A 233 -0.41 -20.55 -20.27
CA GLN A 233 -0.11 -19.13 -20.47
C GLN A 233 -1.39 -18.31 -20.30
N PRO A 234 -1.42 -17.28 -19.42
CA PRO A 234 -2.53 -16.35 -19.42
C PRO A 234 -2.43 -15.43 -20.64
N TYR A 235 -3.59 -15.25 -21.25
CA TYR A 235 -3.90 -14.26 -22.28
C TYR A 235 -3.34 -12.87 -21.95
N SER A 236 -2.90 -12.18 -23.00
CA SER A 236 -2.65 -10.74 -23.01
C SER A 236 -3.93 -10.00 -22.60
N THR A 237 -3.86 -9.24 -21.50
CA THR A 237 -4.89 -8.26 -21.14
C THR A 237 -4.21 -6.98 -20.70
N LEU A 238 -4.39 -5.98 -21.56
CA LEU A 238 -4.40 -4.53 -21.37
C LEU A 238 -3.85 -4.00 -20.03
N THR A 239 -2.74 -3.27 -20.19
CA THR A 239 -2.16 -2.34 -19.24
C THR A 239 -3.22 -1.37 -18.73
N SER A 240 -3.56 -1.42 -17.44
CA SER A 240 -4.29 -0.35 -16.77
C SER A 240 -3.30 0.47 -15.97
N MET A 241 -3.06 1.70 -16.41
CA MET A 241 -2.40 2.74 -15.62
C MET A 241 -3.28 3.06 -14.40
N THR A 242 -2.70 3.05 -13.19
CA THR A 242 -3.37 3.56 -11.98
C THR A 242 -2.47 4.53 -11.23
N ALA A 243 -2.82 5.81 -11.39
CA ALA A 243 -2.95 6.88 -10.41
C ALA A 243 -2.17 6.78 -9.07
N THR A 244 -1.25 7.72 -8.90
CA THR A 244 -0.51 8.03 -7.67
C THR A 244 -1.32 8.94 -6.75
N THR A 245 -1.69 8.48 -5.55
CA THR A 245 -2.28 9.34 -4.50
C THR A 245 -1.19 10.03 -3.69
N ALA A 246 -1.24 11.36 -3.64
CA ALA A 246 -0.38 12.22 -2.81
C ALA A 246 -0.75 12.10 -1.32
N THR A 247 0.27 12.06 -0.45
CA THR A 247 0.12 12.12 1.02
C THR A 247 0.31 13.55 1.50
N THR A 248 -0.64 14.05 2.29
CA THR A 248 -0.63 15.33 2.97
C THR A 248 0.47 15.38 4.04
N ALA A 249 1.39 16.34 3.94
CA ALA A 249 2.25 16.74 5.06
C ALA A 249 2.11 18.26 5.25
N THR A 250 1.43 18.63 6.34
CA THR A 250 1.40 20.00 6.86
C THR A 250 2.78 20.35 7.39
N THR A 251 3.55 21.12 6.64
CA THR A 251 4.66 21.91 7.18
C THR A 251 4.73 23.21 6.41
N THR A 252 4.36 24.29 7.09
CA THR A 252 4.50 25.67 6.63
C THR A 252 5.99 25.99 6.50
N THR A 253 6.57 25.60 5.37
CA THR A 253 7.86 26.07 4.89
C THR A 253 7.58 26.76 3.58
N THR A 254 8.07 27.99 3.41
CA THR A 254 8.05 28.67 2.11
C THR A 254 9.01 27.92 1.20
N THR A 255 8.53 26.84 0.58
CA THR A 255 9.32 25.89 -0.20
C THR A 255 9.44 26.40 -1.64
N THR A 256 10.66 26.69 -2.07
CA THR A 256 10.97 26.81 -3.51
C THR A 256 10.57 25.52 -4.22
N MET A 257 9.74 25.60 -5.26
CA MET A 257 9.32 24.43 -6.06
C MET A 257 10.55 23.66 -6.56
N THR A 258 10.46 22.33 -6.58
CA THR A 258 11.49 21.49 -7.21
C THR A 258 11.43 21.63 -8.73
N ASP A 259 12.54 21.37 -9.44
CA ASP A 259 12.58 21.38 -10.92
C ASP A 259 11.50 20.45 -11.53
N ARG A 260 11.23 19.31 -10.87
CA ARG A 260 10.17 18.39 -11.28
C ARG A 260 8.78 18.99 -11.11
N SER A 261 8.50 19.59 -9.95
CA SER A 261 7.21 20.25 -9.68
C SER A 261 6.94 21.38 -10.68
N LEU A 262 7.95 22.18 -11.02
CA LEU A 262 7.85 23.22 -12.05
C LEU A 262 7.58 22.62 -13.44
N THR A 263 8.22 21.49 -13.76
CA THR A 263 7.98 20.79 -15.04
C THR A 263 6.53 20.32 -15.16
N LEU A 264 5.97 19.71 -14.11
CA LEU A 264 4.58 19.26 -14.11
C LEU A 264 3.61 20.43 -14.28
N VAL A 265 3.86 21.53 -13.57
CA VAL A 265 3.08 22.77 -13.69
C VAL A 265 3.13 23.31 -15.12
N ASN A 266 4.32 23.39 -15.72
CA ASN A 266 4.46 23.90 -17.09
C ASN A 266 3.76 23.02 -18.13
N ILE A 267 3.83 21.69 -17.99
CA ILE A 267 3.11 20.77 -18.90
C ILE A 267 1.61 20.96 -18.77
N TRP A 268 1.10 21.09 -17.54
CA TRP A 268 -0.32 21.30 -17.30
C TRP A 268 -0.83 22.68 -17.77
N GLU A 269 -0.04 23.73 -17.56
CA GLU A 269 -0.33 25.07 -18.10
C GLU A 269 -0.29 25.09 -19.63
N GLN A 270 0.64 24.36 -20.25
CA GLN A 270 0.65 24.18 -21.71
C GLN A 270 -0.60 23.41 -22.18
N HIS A 271 -0.95 22.32 -21.51
CA HIS A 271 -2.11 21.50 -21.85
C HIS A 271 -3.39 22.34 -21.81
N THR A 272 -3.66 23.00 -20.67
CA THR A 272 -4.85 23.85 -20.49
C THR A 272 -4.88 25.07 -21.41
N ALA A 273 -3.71 25.66 -21.74
CA ALA A 273 -3.65 26.69 -22.77
C ALA A 273 -4.10 26.15 -24.14
N CYS A 274 -3.69 24.93 -24.49
CA CYS A 274 -4.10 24.26 -25.74
C CYS A 274 -5.57 23.80 -25.75
N GLU A 275 -6.24 23.71 -24.60
CA GLU A 275 -7.67 23.42 -24.52
C GLU A 275 -8.56 24.67 -24.46
N PHE A 276 -8.10 25.75 -23.84
CA PHE A 276 -8.94 26.88 -23.46
C PHE A 276 -8.51 28.24 -24.02
N ASP A 277 -7.22 28.51 -24.27
CA ASP A 277 -6.80 29.82 -24.80
C ASP A 277 -7.30 29.98 -26.26
N PRO A 278 -8.17 30.96 -26.55
CA PRO A 278 -8.76 31.12 -27.88
C PRO A 278 -7.73 31.36 -29.00
N ASN A 279 -6.49 31.74 -28.67
CA ASN A 279 -5.41 31.92 -29.64
C ASN A 279 -4.57 30.64 -29.86
N ILE A 280 -4.75 29.61 -29.03
CA ILE A 280 -3.90 28.41 -28.99
C ILE A 280 -4.72 27.13 -29.25
N LYS A 281 -5.99 27.08 -28.83
CA LYS A 281 -6.91 25.92 -28.92
C LYS A 281 -6.57 24.95 -30.05
N SER A 282 -6.03 23.78 -29.72
CA SER A 282 -5.54 22.81 -30.69
C SER A 282 -5.53 21.40 -30.14
N VAL A 283 -6.26 20.48 -30.80
CA VAL A 283 -6.25 19.05 -30.47
C VAL A 283 -4.86 18.46 -30.57
N GLU A 284 -4.09 18.82 -31.60
CA GLU A 284 -2.73 18.32 -31.79
C GLU A 284 -1.80 18.77 -30.66
N CYS A 285 -1.88 20.04 -30.26
CA CYS A 285 -1.12 20.52 -29.11
C CYS A 285 -1.53 19.82 -27.81
N THR A 286 -2.83 19.66 -27.56
CA THR A 286 -3.34 18.98 -26.36
C THR A 286 -2.82 17.54 -26.33
N MET A 287 -3.04 16.78 -27.41
CA MET A 287 -2.59 15.38 -27.51
C MET A 287 -1.06 15.25 -27.43
N ASP A 288 -0.31 16.23 -27.94
CA ASP A 288 1.15 16.26 -27.80
C ASP A 288 1.58 16.29 -26.34
N THR A 289 0.84 16.90 -25.42
CA THR A 289 1.19 16.89 -23.99
C THR A 289 0.84 15.59 -23.27
N MET A 290 0.11 14.68 -23.92
CA MET A 290 -0.36 13.43 -23.33
C MET A 290 0.52 12.24 -23.68
N THR A 291 0.39 11.16 -22.92
CA THR A 291 1.03 9.87 -23.22
C THR A 291 0.39 9.21 -24.46
N SER A 292 0.97 8.09 -24.91
CA SER A 292 0.39 7.30 -26.01
C SER A 292 -0.85 6.50 -25.61
N ASP A 293 -1.18 6.41 -24.32
CA ASP A 293 -2.33 5.67 -23.79
C ASP A 293 -3.02 6.47 -22.67
N PRO A 294 -3.55 7.68 -22.96
CA PRO A 294 -4.10 8.57 -21.94
C PRO A 294 -5.52 8.19 -21.53
N ILE A 295 -5.97 8.69 -20.38
CA ILE A 295 -7.36 8.56 -19.90
C ILE A 295 -7.89 9.95 -19.56
N VAL A 296 -9.05 10.32 -20.10
CA VAL A 296 -9.78 11.54 -19.70
C VAL A 296 -11.16 11.13 -19.20
N ASN A 297 -11.54 11.59 -18.01
CA ASN A 297 -12.86 11.27 -17.44
C ASN A 297 -13.44 12.46 -16.64
N HIS A 298 -14.58 12.95 -17.10
CA HIS A 298 -15.49 13.80 -16.34
C HIS A 298 -16.35 12.87 -15.46
N VAL A 299 -15.87 12.61 -14.25
CA VAL A 299 -16.36 11.50 -13.40
C VAL A 299 -17.87 11.53 -13.14
N PRO A 300 -18.52 12.69 -12.89
CA PRO A 300 -19.96 12.72 -12.64
C PRO A 300 -20.82 12.31 -13.84
N THR A 301 -20.34 12.53 -15.06
CA THR A 301 -21.03 12.19 -16.31
C THR A 301 -20.50 10.94 -16.99
N MET A 302 -19.32 10.44 -16.57
CA MET A 302 -18.58 9.35 -17.20
C MET A 302 -18.23 9.65 -18.67
N ILE A 303 -17.97 10.92 -19.00
CA ILE A 303 -17.68 11.39 -20.36
C ILE A 303 -16.18 11.66 -20.53
N GLY A 304 -15.62 11.16 -21.63
CA GLY A 304 -14.21 11.31 -21.99
C GLY A 304 -13.76 10.18 -22.92
N GLY A 305 -12.57 9.63 -22.71
CA GLY A 305 -12.03 8.55 -23.55
C GLY A 305 -10.86 7.81 -22.89
N VAL A 306 -10.58 6.60 -23.40
CA VAL A 306 -9.44 5.77 -22.99
C VAL A 306 -8.56 5.44 -24.20
N GLY A 307 -7.26 5.69 -24.08
CA GLY A 307 -6.31 5.53 -25.17
C GLY A 307 -6.33 6.71 -26.14
N TYR A 308 -5.30 6.78 -26.99
CA TYR A 308 -5.02 7.96 -27.81
C TYR A 308 -6.18 8.33 -28.74
N GLU A 309 -6.75 7.35 -29.45
CA GLU A 309 -7.79 7.58 -30.46
C GLU A 309 -9.11 8.09 -29.84
N GLU A 310 -9.55 7.51 -28.73
CA GLU A 310 -10.79 7.95 -28.07
C GLU A 310 -10.64 9.34 -27.46
N VAL A 311 -9.50 9.61 -26.82
CA VAL A 311 -9.22 10.91 -26.20
C VAL A 311 -9.07 12.00 -27.25
N GLU A 312 -8.35 11.75 -28.34
CA GLU A 312 -8.26 12.69 -29.47
C GLU A 312 -9.65 12.99 -30.06
N ASN A 313 -10.45 11.94 -30.27
CA ASN A 313 -11.79 12.09 -30.82
C ASN A 313 -12.70 12.91 -29.89
N PHE A 314 -12.65 12.65 -28.59
CA PHE A 314 -13.37 13.42 -27.57
C PHE A 314 -12.95 14.90 -27.60
N TYR A 315 -11.65 15.20 -27.56
CA TYR A 315 -11.18 16.58 -27.59
C TYR A 315 -11.61 17.33 -28.84
N ARG A 316 -11.56 16.65 -30.00
CA ARG A 316 -11.90 17.23 -31.30
C ARG A 316 -13.38 17.56 -31.44
N HIS A 317 -14.27 16.72 -30.92
CA HIS A 317 -15.69 16.80 -31.24
C HIS A 317 -16.57 17.23 -30.06
N ASN A 318 -16.11 17.06 -28.82
CA ASN A 318 -16.96 17.18 -27.63
C ASN A 318 -16.38 18.09 -26.53
N PHE A 319 -15.17 18.63 -26.69
CA PHE A 319 -14.54 19.46 -25.67
C PHE A 319 -13.94 20.78 -26.19
N ILE A 320 -12.77 20.76 -26.85
CA ILE A 320 -11.95 21.97 -27.08
C ILE A 320 -12.73 23.06 -27.84
N PHE A 321 -13.45 22.66 -28.89
CA PHE A 321 -14.18 23.56 -29.77
C PHE A 321 -15.67 23.73 -29.41
N THR A 322 -16.17 22.97 -28.45
CA THR A 322 -17.57 23.03 -27.98
C THR A 322 -17.71 23.65 -26.60
N ASN A 323 -16.59 23.91 -25.90
CA ASN A 323 -16.58 24.62 -24.64
C ASN A 323 -17.17 26.03 -24.79
N PRO A 324 -18.07 26.45 -23.86
CA PRO A 324 -18.56 27.82 -23.82
C PRO A 324 -17.41 28.78 -23.46
N ASP A 325 -17.65 30.07 -23.67
CA ASP A 325 -16.78 31.11 -23.10
C ASP A 325 -16.91 31.05 -21.57
N MET A 326 -15.87 30.52 -20.93
CA MET A 326 -15.85 30.20 -19.51
C MET A 326 -14.74 30.93 -18.79
N ASN A 327 -15.04 31.42 -17.58
CA ASN A 327 -14.05 31.83 -16.62
C ASN A 327 -13.63 30.63 -15.76
N ILE A 328 -12.32 30.47 -15.57
CA ILE A 328 -11.71 29.39 -14.80
C ILE A 328 -10.82 30.04 -13.75
N ASP A 329 -11.32 30.14 -12.52
CA ASP A 329 -10.57 30.71 -11.41
C ASP A 329 -9.87 29.59 -10.64
N LEU A 330 -8.54 29.53 -10.71
CA LEU A 330 -7.75 28.62 -9.90
C LEU A 330 -7.81 29.04 -8.43
N VAL A 331 -8.37 28.18 -7.57
CA VAL A 331 -8.49 28.40 -6.13
C VAL A 331 -7.26 27.88 -5.41
N SER A 332 -6.90 26.62 -5.69
CA SER A 332 -5.74 25.98 -5.09
C SER A 332 -5.12 24.97 -6.04
N ARG A 333 -3.80 24.79 -5.92
CA ARG A 333 -3.04 23.79 -6.67
C ARG A 333 -2.15 23.02 -5.71
N THR A 334 -2.24 21.70 -5.76
CA THR A 334 -1.34 20.79 -5.04
C THR A 334 -0.51 20.00 -6.04
N VAL A 335 0.81 20.10 -5.95
CA VAL A 335 1.73 19.40 -6.86
C VAL A 335 2.41 18.26 -6.10
N GLY A 336 2.14 17.03 -6.54
CA GLY A 336 2.81 15.82 -6.08
C GLY A 336 4.07 15.51 -6.88
N THR A 337 4.57 14.27 -6.75
CA THR A 337 5.75 13.80 -7.49
C THR A 337 5.45 13.54 -8.97
N ASP A 338 4.29 12.94 -9.25
CA ASP A 338 3.82 12.56 -10.60
C ASP A 338 2.32 12.86 -10.76
N SER A 339 1.81 13.81 -9.99
CA SER A 339 0.42 14.26 -10.07
C SER A 339 0.29 15.71 -9.69
N LEU A 340 -0.79 16.33 -10.17
CA LEU A 340 -1.18 17.69 -9.88
C LEU A 340 -2.69 17.71 -9.64
N VAL A 341 -3.12 18.41 -8.60
CA VAL A 341 -4.53 18.59 -8.27
C VAL A 341 -4.85 20.08 -8.31
N ASP A 342 -5.77 20.46 -9.18
CA ASP A 342 -6.32 21.81 -9.24
C ASP A 342 -7.74 21.82 -8.70
N GLU A 343 -7.98 22.70 -7.74
CA GLU A 343 -9.30 23.13 -7.32
C GLU A 343 -9.61 24.46 -8.00
N MET A 344 -10.71 24.50 -8.76
CA MET A 344 -11.08 25.64 -9.58
C MET A 344 -12.56 25.98 -9.37
N VAL A 345 -12.91 27.23 -9.64
CA VAL A 345 -14.31 27.63 -9.83
C VAL A 345 -14.52 27.92 -11.31
N ILE A 346 -15.50 27.25 -11.90
CA ILE A 346 -15.90 27.45 -13.29
C ILE A 346 -17.15 28.33 -13.31
N GLU A 347 -17.18 29.31 -14.20
CA GLU A 347 -18.34 30.16 -14.47
C GLU A 347 -18.53 30.38 -15.97
N PHE A 348 -19.75 30.21 -16.48
CA PHE A 348 -20.09 30.52 -17.87
C PHE A 348 -21.59 30.79 -18.04
N GLU A 349 -21.98 31.38 -19.17
CA GLU A 349 -23.39 31.47 -19.59
C GLU A 349 -23.80 30.24 -20.41
N HIS A 350 -24.83 29.51 -19.98
CA HIS A 350 -25.27 28.28 -20.66
C HIS A 350 -26.13 28.57 -21.90
N VAL A 351 -25.46 28.95 -22.98
CA VAL A 351 -26.05 29.35 -24.28
C VAL A 351 -26.01 28.26 -25.36
N SER A 352 -25.25 27.18 -25.13
CA SER A 352 -25.14 26.00 -25.99
C SER A 352 -25.09 24.73 -25.13
N VAL A 353 -25.39 23.57 -25.72
CA VAL A 353 -25.16 22.27 -25.07
C VAL A 353 -23.67 22.14 -24.73
N VAL A 354 -23.37 21.66 -23.51
CA VAL A 354 -22.00 21.42 -23.03
C VAL A 354 -21.83 19.92 -22.82
N ASP A 355 -21.29 19.23 -23.82
CA ASP A 355 -21.29 17.77 -23.92
C ASP A 355 -20.70 17.07 -22.70
N TRP A 356 -19.55 17.55 -22.20
CA TRP A 356 -18.87 16.94 -21.06
C TRP A 356 -19.59 17.14 -19.72
N LEU A 357 -20.44 18.17 -19.63
CA LEU A 357 -21.11 18.59 -18.41
C LEU A 357 -22.55 18.07 -18.32
N ALA A 358 -23.31 18.20 -19.41
CA ALA A 358 -24.73 17.86 -19.47
C ALA A 358 -25.20 17.71 -20.93
N PRO A 359 -24.86 16.61 -21.63
CA PRO A 359 -25.05 16.47 -23.09
C PRO A 359 -26.51 16.43 -23.54
N SER A 360 -27.45 16.14 -22.62
CA SER A 360 -28.88 16.06 -22.91
C SER A 360 -29.66 17.29 -22.46
N VAL A 361 -28.97 18.36 -22.03
CA VAL A 361 -29.61 19.55 -21.48
C VAL A 361 -29.46 20.70 -22.47
N GLU A 362 -30.59 21.17 -22.98
CA GLU A 362 -30.65 22.33 -23.87
C GLU A 362 -30.21 23.62 -23.15
N PRO A 363 -29.78 24.65 -23.91
CA PRO A 363 -29.38 25.95 -23.35
C PRO A 363 -30.41 26.52 -22.38
N SER A 364 -29.99 26.75 -21.14
CA SER A 364 -30.87 27.31 -20.10
C SER A 364 -30.81 28.84 -20.05
N PHE A 365 -29.85 29.46 -20.73
CA PHE A 365 -29.57 30.89 -20.73
C PHE A 365 -29.35 31.48 -19.33
N LYS A 366 -28.85 30.64 -18.40
CA LYS A 366 -28.48 31.03 -17.05
C LYS A 366 -26.97 31.02 -16.91
N THR A 367 -26.46 31.84 -16.01
CA THR A 367 -25.09 31.73 -15.52
C THR A 367 -24.98 30.48 -14.66
N ILE A 368 -24.03 29.60 -15.00
CA ILE A 368 -23.72 28.38 -14.27
C ILE A 368 -22.37 28.59 -13.59
N ARG A 369 -22.32 28.35 -12.28
CA ARG A 369 -21.13 28.54 -11.46
C ARG A 369 -20.96 27.40 -10.48
N PHE A 370 -19.82 26.72 -10.49
CA PHE A 370 -19.59 25.55 -9.62
C PHE A 370 -18.10 25.29 -9.38
N PRO A 371 -17.74 24.69 -8.24
CA PRO A 371 -16.40 24.21 -8.00
C PRO A 371 -16.15 22.91 -8.80
N LEU A 372 -14.94 22.81 -9.36
CA LEU A 372 -14.44 21.63 -10.06
C LEU A 372 -13.05 21.28 -9.52
N VAL A 373 -12.78 19.99 -9.35
CA VAL A 373 -11.45 19.47 -9.02
C VAL A 373 -10.92 18.64 -10.18
N ALA A 374 -9.79 19.05 -10.75
CA ALA A 374 -9.05 18.26 -11.73
C ALA A 374 -7.90 17.53 -11.04
N ILE A 375 -7.87 16.20 -11.16
CA ILE A 375 -6.76 15.35 -10.72
C ILE A 375 -6.02 14.86 -11.96
N VAL A 376 -4.80 15.37 -12.14
CA VAL A 376 -3.96 15.11 -13.30
C VAL A 376 -2.81 14.20 -12.87
N ALA A 377 -2.62 13.08 -13.55
CA ALA A 377 -1.48 12.19 -13.35
C ALA A 377 -0.53 12.29 -14.55
N PHE A 378 0.75 12.07 -14.27
CA PHE A 378 1.82 12.15 -15.26
C PHE A 378 2.58 10.83 -15.33
N ALA A 379 3.06 10.49 -16.52
CA ALA A 379 4.07 9.46 -16.73
C ALA A 379 5.28 10.11 -17.40
N GLY A 380 6.32 10.38 -16.61
CA GLY A 380 7.42 11.23 -17.05
C GLY A 380 6.93 12.65 -17.34
N ASP A 381 7.26 13.19 -18.51
CA ASP A 381 6.92 14.57 -18.88
C ASP A 381 5.67 14.65 -19.77
N LYS A 382 4.72 13.72 -19.57
CA LYS A 382 3.44 13.65 -20.29
C LYS A 382 2.29 13.34 -19.34
N ILE A 383 1.10 13.82 -19.67
CA ILE A 383 -0.13 13.54 -18.93
C ILE A 383 -0.62 12.13 -19.26
N SER A 384 -0.76 11.29 -18.24
CA SER A 384 -1.28 9.93 -18.37
C SER A 384 -2.78 9.86 -18.10
N SER A 385 -3.31 10.68 -17.19
CA SER A 385 -4.75 10.71 -16.95
C SER A 385 -5.25 12.02 -16.36
N GLU A 386 -6.50 12.35 -16.67
CA GLU A 386 -7.26 13.46 -16.11
C GLU A 386 -8.60 12.95 -15.57
N HIS A 387 -8.83 13.22 -14.28
CA HIS A 387 -10.11 12.93 -13.63
C HIS A 387 -10.71 14.21 -13.07
N LEU A 388 -11.84 14.63 -13.62
CA LEU A 388 -12.54 15.86 -13.24
C LEU A 388 -13.76 15.53 -12.38
N TYR A 389 -13.84 16.16 -11.20
CA TYR A 389 -14.91 15.99 -10.23
C TYR A 389 -15.65 17.30 -10.00
N PHE A 390 -16.97 17.25 -9.97
CA PHE A 390 -17.84 18.38 -9.65
C PHE A 390 -19.20 17.86 -9.17
N ASP A 391 -20.00 18.72 -8.53
CA ASP A 391 -21.35 18.35 -8.10
C ASP A 391 -22.35 18.47 -9.26
N GLN A 392 -22.66 17.33 -9.90
CA GLN A 392 -23.65 17.26 -10.97
C GLN A 392 -25.04 17.74 -10.50
N ALA A 393 -25.44 17.47 -9.25
CA ALA A 393 -26.76 17.86 -8.78
C ALA A 393 -26.89 19.38 -8.72
N GLY A 394 -25.89 20.06 -8.16
CA GLY A 394 -25.84 21.53 -8.14
C GLY A 394 -25.82 22.16 -9.53
N VAL A 395 -25.11 21.56 -10.50
CA VAL A 395 -25.12 22.00 -11.90
C VAL A 395 -26.51 21.84 -12.53
N LEU A 396 -27.13 20.67 -12.41
CA LEU A 396 -28.46 20.40 -12.95
C LEU A 396 -29.55 21.27 -12.31
N LEU A 397 -29.41 21.58 -11.02
CA LEU A 397 -30.30 22.52 -10.30
C LEU A 397 -30.20 23.93 -10.90
N GLN A 398 -28.97 24.43 -11.12
CA GLN A 398 -28.74 25.73 -11.75
C GLN A 398 -29.31 25.77 -13.18
N MET A 399 -29.11 24.71 -13.95
CA MET A 399 -29.69 24.57 -15.29
C MET A 399 -31.23 24.49 -15.28
N GLY A 400 -31.85 24.17 -14.14
CA GLY A 400 -33.30 24.04 -13.98
C GLY A 400 -33.85 22.68 -14.38
N VAL A 401 -33.00 21.65 -14.43
CA VAL A 401 -33.38 20.27 -14.74
C VAL A 401 -33.98 19.58 -13.52
N ILE A 402 -33.42 19.86 -12.33
CA ILE A 402 -33.93 19.36 -11.05
C ILE A 402 -34.39 20.52 -10.17
N ASP A 403 -35.31 20.24 -9.25
CA ASP A 403 -35.83 21.20 -8.27
C ASP A 403 -35.13 21.04 -6.91
N ALA A 404 -35.09 22.12 -6.12
CA ALA A 404 -34.50 22.10 -4.78
C ALA A 404 -35.21 21.14 -3.80
N SER A 405 -36.42 20.68 -4.13
CA SER A 405 -37.14 19.63 -3.37
C SER A 405 -36.58 18.22 -3.54
N VAL A 406 -35.65 17.99 -4.47
CA VAL A 406 -35.05 16.67 -4.74
C VAL A 406 -34.15 16.19 -3.59
N GLY A 407 -33.77 17.08 -2.66
CA GLY A 407 -33.10 16.72 -1.42
C GLY A 407 -32.17 17.81 -0.90
N ASP A 408 -31.11 17.40 -0.23
CA ASP A 408 -30.07 18.28 0.32
C ASP A 408 -29.10 18.74 -0.78
N VAL A 409 -29.63 19.44 -1.80
CA VAL A 409 -28.87 19.96 -2.95
C VAL A 409 -28.73 21.48 -2.85
N THR A 410 -27.54 21.99 -3.19
CA THR A 410 -27.21 23.42 -3.27
C THR A 410 -26.77 23.80 -4.68
N GLY A 411 -26.90 25.07 -5.05
CA GLY A 411 -26.57 25.57 -6.38
C GLY A 411 -25.24 26.32 -6.43
N ALA A 412 -25.26 27.51 -7.06
CA ALA A 412 -24.08 28.33 -7.30
C ALA A 412 -23.34 28.76 -6.01
N GLU A 413 -24.01 28.74 -4.86
CA GLU A 413 -23.40 29.03 -3.56
C GLU A 413 -22.26 28.07 -3.19
N GLN A 414 -22.18 26.89 -3.80
CA GLN A 414 -21.06 25.97 -3.60
C GLN A 414 -19.71 26.58 -4.01
N ALA A 415 -19.71 27.46 -5.01
CA ALA A 415 -18.51 28.12 -5.51
C ALA A 415 -17.96 29.21 -4.58
N GLU A 416 -18.64 29.50 -3.46
CA GLU A 416 -18.08 30.33 -2.37
C GLU A 416 -17.07 29.58 -1.50
N LEU A 417 -17.03 28.24 -1.60
CA LEU A 417 -16.14 27.35 -0.84
C LEU A 417 -16.17 27.61 0.68
N LYS A 418 -17.35 27.98 1.18
CA LYS A 418 -17.61 28.28 2.59
C LYS A 418 -18.90 27.59 3.05
N PRO A 419 -18.93 27.02 4.26
CA PRO A 419 -20.14 26.41 4.77
C PRO A 419 -21.18 27.48 5.13
N THR A 420 -22.40 27.35 4.60
CA THR A 420 -23.54 28.22 4.97
C THR A 420 -24.40 27.62 6.08
N ASN A 421 -24.33 26.30 6.26
CA ASN A 421 -25.18 25.50 7.15
C ASN A 421 -26.69 25.62 6.86
N GLU A 422 -27.10 26.14 5.70
CA GLU A 422 -28.53 26.36 5.37
C GLU A 422 -29.33 25.07 5.30
N ILE A 423 -28.76 23.98 4.77
CA ILE A 423 -29.41 22.67 4.76
C ILE A 423 -29.67 22.18 6.19
N LEU A 424 -28.70 22.30 7.10
CA LEU A 424 -28.88 21.93 8.51
C LEU A 424 -29.95 22.79 9.19
N LYS A 425 -30.03 24.09 8.86
CA LYS A 425 -31.07 25.00 9.37
C LYS A 425 -32.45 24.58 8.88
N ARG A 426 -32.61 24.31 7.57
CA ARG A 426 -33.87 23.81 6.98
C ARG A 426 -34.32 22.49 7.58
N ALA A 427 -33.37 21.59 7.88
CA ALA A 427 -33.64 20.31 8.52
C ALA A 427 -33.95 20.43 10.03
N GLY A 428 -33.86 21.63 10.63
CA GLY A 428 -34.03 21.81 12.08
C GLY A 428 -32.96 21.10 12.91
N ARG A 429 -31.77 20.87 12.34
CA ARG A 429 -30.67 20.10 12.95
C ARG A 429 -29.57 20.98 13.53
N VAL A 430 -29.69 22.30 13.45
CA VAL A 430 -28.73 23.19 14.11
C VAL A 430 -29.08 23.30 15.58
N LYS A 431 -28.24 22.71 16.43
CA LYS A 431 -28.23 22.97 17.87
C LYS A 431 -27.33 24.17 18.10
N TYR A 432 -27.90 25.36 18.16
CA TYR A 432 -27.24 26.42 18.89
C TYR A 432 -27.55 26.15 20.36
N ASP A 433 -26.54 25.79 21.14
CA ASP A 433 -26.70 25.77 22.59
C ASP A 433 -27.06 27.20 23.02
N GLU A 434 -28.18 27.32 23.74
CA GLU A 434 -28.53 28.50 24.52
C GLU A 434 -27.35 28.80 25.46
N LEU A 435 -26.53 29.79 25.10
CA LEU A 435 -25.54 30.40 25.99
C LEU A 435 -26.08 31.75 26.49
#